data_AF-A4I8J3-F1
#
_entry.id   AF-A4I8J3-F1
#
_cell.length_a   1.000
_cell.length_b   1.000
_cell.length_c   1.000
_cell.angle_alpha   90.00
_cell.angle_beta   90.00
_cell.angle_gamma   90.00
#
_symmetry.space_group_name_H-M   'P 1'
#
loop_
_entity.id
_entity.type
_entity.pdbx_description
1 polymer ?
#
loop_
_entity_poly.entity_id
_entity_poly.type
_entity_poly.pdbx_seq_one_letter_code
_entity_poly.pdbx_strand_id
1 'polypeptide(L)'
;MRAQILSDLRTNTNDRSLAGRVDPQIAELVDYINGSFTQYVTSSSCGGRVVLFHKGITSNGTATSPHATAEPAGSSSPTAASSVERRKRGSFGRGTLYQSHDPLPTDTSITVRERIAPALEEFWAWRQAQTSDARLQTTEVLQLKFEPMILHVLCADFEAAAELLKCGSESGQMNSGIVSCSRGTTAHRKITCCVTSPLCVDVPLFAHDAWCVSPANFRSDVWATFLTASLDHINALFAENATRRKRFELELHARAGKAAAQQQRGGIRD
;
A
#
# COMPACT_ATOMS: atom_id res chain seq x y z
N MET A 1 -17.33 4.75 16.66
CA MET A 1 -16.39 4.56 15.53
C MET A 1 -15.90 3.11 15.41
N ARG A 2 -15.29 2.52 16.46
CA ARG A 2 -14.81 1.12 16.45
C ARG A 2 -15.82 0.12 15.88
N ALA A 3 -17.05 0.10 16.44
CA ALA A 3 -18.09 -0.87 16.04
C ALA A 3 -18.42 -0.82 14.54
N GLN A 4 -18.49 0.38 13.95
CA GLN A 4 -18.70 0.54 12.51
C GLN A 4 -17.54 -0.01 11.70
N ILE A 5 -16.30 0.34 12.06
CA ILE A 5 -15.11 -0.16 11.35
C ILE A 5 -15.04 -1.68 11.42
N LEU A 6 -15.27 -2.27 12.59
CA LEU A 6 -15.31 -3.73 12.73
C LEU A 6 -16.44 -4.36 11.91
N SER A 7 -17.60 -3.71 11.83
CA SER A 7 -18.69 -4.18 10.97
C SER A 7 -18.28 -4.19 9.51
N ASP A 8 -17.69 -3.10 9.03
CA ASP A 8 -17.25 -2.95 7.64
C ASP A 8 -16.15 -3.97 7.30
N LEU A 9 -15.17 -4.15 8.19
CA LEU A 9 -14.06 -5.10 8.00
C LEU A 9 -14.53 -6.55 8.00
N ARG A 10 -15.53 -6.92 8.82
CA ARG A 10 -16.12 -8.28 8.81
C ARG A 10 -16.80 -8.60 7.48
N THR A 11 -17.36 -7.61 6.80
CA THR A 11 -17.90 -7.76 5.44
C THR A 11 -16.85 -7.51 4.36
N ASN A 12 -15.58 -7.35 4.74
CA ASN A 12 -14.45 -7.01 3.87
C ASN A 12 -14.67 -5.75 3.00
N THR A 13 -15.28 -4.74 3.61
CA THR A 13 -15.61 -3.45 2.99
C THR A 13 -14.97 -2.30 3.77
N ASN A 14 -14.82 -1.15 3.11
CA ASN A 14 -14.30 0.10 3.69
C ASN A 14 -12.93 -0.01 4.41
N ASP A 15 -12.13 -1.03 4.10
CA ASP A 15 -10.71 -0.95 4.41
C ASP A 15 -10.13 0.22 3.62
N ARG A 16 -9.48 1.18 4.31
CA ARG A 16 -9.05 2.43 3.68
C ARG A 16 -7.77 2.29 2.85
N SER A 17 -7.28 1.06 2.61
CA SER A 17 -6.26 0.82 1.61
C SER A 17 -6.75 1.25 0.23
N LEU A 18 -5.83 1.33 -0.73
CA LEU A 18 -6.20 1.59 -2.12
C LEU A 18 -7.12 0.49 -2.69
N ALA A 19 -7.00 -0.73 -2.17
CA ALA A 19 -7.76 -1.89 -2.60
C ALA A 19 -9.22 -1.88 -2.10
N GLY A 20 -9.54 -1.07 -1.09
CA GLY A 20 -10.88 -0.98 -0.50
C GLY A 20 -11.31 -2.20 0.34
N ARG A 21 -10.39 -3.15 0.53
CA ARG A 21 -10.59 -4.43 1.22
C ARG A 21 -9.34 -4.80 2.02
N VAL A 22 -9.50 -5.69 3.00
CA VAL A 22 -8.38 -6.27 3.73
C VAL A 22 -7.53 -7.11 2.78
N ASP A 23 -6.22 -6.90 2.83
CA ASP A 23 -5.28 -7.71 2.06
C ASP A 23 -5.26 -9.16 2.60
N PRO A 24 -5.51 -10.18 1.76
CA PRO A 24 -5.56 -11.58 2.19
C PRO A 24 -4.30 -12.05 2.94
N GLN A 25 -3.11 -11.53 2.62
CA GLN A 25 -1.87 -11.97 3.26
C GLN A 25 -1.74 -11.59 4.73
N ILE A 26 -2.55 -10.64 5.18
CA ILE A 26 -2.52 -10.11 6.55
C ILE A 26 -3.91 -10.12 7.19
N ALA A 27 -4.87 -10.83 6.61
CA ALA A 27 -6.22 -10.96 7.14
C ALA A 27 -6.20 -11.55 8.56
N GLU A 28 -5.42 -12.62 8.79
CA GLU A 28 -5.28 -13.24 10.11
C GLU A 28 -4.71 -12.28 11.16
N LEU A 29 -3.68 -11.49 10.80
CA LEU A 29 -3.11 -10.46 11.67
C LEU A 29 -4.14 -9.36 11.98
N VAL A 30 -4.89 -8.92 10.96
CA VAL A 30 -5.95 -7.91 11.12
C VAL A 30 -7.04 -8.41 12.08
N ASP A 31 -7.50 -9.65 11.89
CA ASP A 31 -8.51 -10.29 12.73
C ASP A 31 -7.99 -10.47 14.16
N TYR A 32 -6.74 -10.90 14.33
CA TYR A 32 -6.11 -11.02 15.64
C TYR A 32 -6.02 -9.69 16.38
N ILE A 33 -5.54 -8.62 15.73
CA ILE A 33 -5.48 -7.28 16.34
C ILE A 33 -6.88 -6.82 16.78
N ASN A 34 -7.86 -6.94 15.90
CA ASN A 34 -9.22 -6.46 16.13
C ASN A 34 -9.99 -7.29 17.17
N GLY A 35 -9.70 -8.59 17.26
CA GLY A 35 -10.35 -9.54 18.17
C GLY A 35 -9.72 -9.61 19.56
N SER A 36 -8.39 -9.48 19.66
CA SER A 36 -7.66 -9.67 20.92
C SER A 36 -7.37 -8.38 21.69
N PHE A 37 -7.51 -7.21 21.06
CA PHE A 37 -7.19 -5.92 21.68
C PHE A 37 -8.36 -4.93 21.55
N THR A 38 -9.00 -4.63 22.69
CA THR A 38 -10.12 -3.67 22.73
C THR A 38 -9.65 -2.23 22.49
N GLN A 39 -8.38 -1.95 22.75
CA GLN A 39 -7.75 -0.64 22.51
C GLN A 39 -7.30 -0.40 21.06
N TYR A 40 -7.36 -1.39 20.17
CA TYR A 40 -6.92 -1.29 18.77
C TYR A 40 -8.01 -1.61 17.76
N VAL A 41 -8.15 -0.81 16.71
CA VAL A 41 -8.94 -1.18 15.54
C VAL A 41 -8.20 -0.82 14.25
N THR A 42 -7.94 -1.80 13.39
CA THR A 42 -7.32 -1.55 12.08
C THR A 42 -8.28 -0.75 11.20
N SER A 43 -7.75 0.10 10.33
CA SER A 43 -8.56 0.95 9.43
C SER A 43 -8.07 0.97 7.99
N SER A 44 -6.87 0.47 7.74
CA SER A 44 -6.40 0.07 6.41
C SER A 44 -5.33 -1.00 6.55
N SER A 45 -5.24 -1.89 5.56
CA SER A 45 -4.23 -2.94 5.55
C SER A 45 -3.68 -3.20 4.13
N CYS A 46 -2.38 -3.41 4.03
CA CYS A 46 -1.70 -3.89 2.83
C CYS A 46 -0.55 -4.81 3.27
N GLY A 47 -0.47 -6.02 2.73
CA GLY A 47 0.50 -7.05 3.11
C GLY A 47 1.88 -6.80 2.54
N GLY A 48 1.96 -5.98 1.49
CA GLY A 48 3.16 -5.65 0.74
C GLY A 48 2.88 -5.82 -0.74
N ARG A 49 3.58 -5.09 -1.60
CA ARG A 49 3.33 -5.16 -3.04
C ARG A 49 4.55 -4.77 -3.86
N VAL A 50 4.64 -5.37 -5.04
CA VAL A 50 5.45 -4.88 -6.14
C VAL A 50 4.57 -4.10 -7.10
N VAL A 51 5.06 -2.97 -7.60
CA VAL A 51 4.32 -2.11 -8.52
C VAL A 51 5.25 -1.52 -9.58
N LEU A 52 4.81 -1.54 -10.83
CA LEU A 52 5.34 -0.69 -11.89
C LEU A 52 4.41 0.51 -11.99
N PHE A 53 4.90 1.69 -11.61
CA PHE A 53 4.07 2.88 -11.43
C PHE A 53 4.63 4.06 -12.22
N HIS A 54 3.78 4.64 -13.08
CA HIS A 54 4.10 5.85 -13.84
C HIS A 54 3.42 7.07 -13.22
N LYS A 55 4.21 8.13 -13.01
CA LYS A 55 3.78 9.34 -12.35
C LYS A 55 4.30 10.56 -13.12
N GLY A 56 3.50 11.60 -13.31
CA GLY A 56 3.90 12.79 -14.09
C GLY A 56 2.78 13.82 -14.18
N ILE A 57 3.10 15.07 -14.52
CA ILE A 57 2.12 16.16 -14.62
C ILE A 57 1.88 16.47 -16.09
N THR A 58 0.64 16.33 -16.55
CA THR A 58 0.28 16.70 -17.93
C THR A 58 -0.05 18.18 -18.06
N SER A 59 0.17 18.72 -19.27
CA SER A 59 -0.14 20.12 -19.58
C SER A 59 -1.62 20.47 -19.42
N ASN A 60 -2.51 19.50 -19.65
CA ASN A 60 -3.97 19.69 -19.48
C ASN A 60 -4.48 19.46 -18.05
N GLY A 61 -3.60 19.19 -17.06
CA GLY A 61 -4.01 18.90 -15.67
C GLY A 61 -4.87 17.64 -15.48
N THR A 62 -5.25 16.97 -16.57
CA THR A 62 -6.13 15.82 -16.63
C THR A 62 -5.66 14.86 -17.73
N ALA A 63 -4.78 13.92 -17.42
CA ALA A 63 -4.66 12.72 -18.24
C ALA A 63 -5.93 11.88 -18.05
N THR A 64 -6.71 11.71 -19.11
CA THR A 64 -7.80 10.74 -19.21
C THR A 64 -7.27 9.36 -18.82
N SER A 65 -7.86 8.72 -17.81
CA SER A 65 -7.59 7.31 -17.51
C SER A 65 -8.42 6.46 -18.48
N PRO A 66 -7.82 5.64 -19.36
CA PRO A 66 -8.58 4.75 -20.22
C PRO A 66 -8.86 3.42 -19.50
N HIS A 67 -9.59 3.46 -18.37
CA HIS A 67 -10.34 2.30 -17.88
C HIS A 67 -11.38 2.71 -16.81
N ALA A 68 -12.32 3.55 -17.20
CA ALA A 68 -13.65 3.50 -16.62
C ALA A 68 -14.57 3.06 -17.75
N THR A 69 -15.00 1.80 -17.70
CA THR A 69 -16.07 1.27 -18.53
C THR A 69 -17.28 2.20 -18.41
N ALA A 70 -17.49 3.01 -19.46
CA ALA A 70 -18.67 3.85 -19.59
C ALA A 70 -19.81 2.96 -20.12
N GLU A 71 -20.61 2.45 -19.20
CA GLU A 71 -21.97 1.96 -19.52
C GLU A 71 -22.95 3.15 -19.66
N PRO A 72 -24.04 2.98 -20.44
CA PRO A 72 -24.46 4.00 -21.38
C PRO A 72 -25.35 5.08 -20.79
N ALA A 73 -25.24 6.25 -21.42
CA ALA A 73 -25.97 7.48 -21.13
C ALA A 73 -27.49 7.28 -21.24
N GLY A 74 -28.16 7.35 -20.08
CA GLY A 74 -29.61 7.42 -19.96
C GLY A 74 -30.01 8.55 -19.00
N SER A 75 -30.49 9.64 -19.59
CA SER A 75 -31.49 10.60 -19.09
C SER A 75 -31.36 11.23 -17.67
N SER A 76 -31.11 12.55 -17.70
CA SER A 76 -31.80 13.63 -16.97
C SER A 76 -31.71 13.76 -15.42
N SER A 77 -31.09 14.89 -15.05
CA SER A 77 -31.40 15.86 -13.97
C SER A 77 -30.90 15.62 -12.53
N PRO A 78 -30.47 16.69 -11.81
CA PRO A 78 -29.46 16.60 -10.77
C PRO A 78 -30.05 16.71 -9.35
N THR A 79 -29.90 15.67 -8.54
CA THR A 79 -30.17 15.75 -7.10
C THR A 79 -28.86 15.81 -6.32
N ALA A 80 -28.65 16.96 -5.68
CA ALA A 80 -27.56 17.24 -4.77
C ALA A 80 -27.68 16.39 -3.50
N ALA A 81 -26.83 15.37 -3.35
CA ALA A 81 -26.58 14.73 -2.07
C ALA A 81 -25.15 14.20 -1.99
N SER A 82 -24.35 14.87 -1.14
CA SER A 82 -23.09 14.43 -0.54
C SER A 82 -22.09 13.70 -1.44
N SER A 83 -21.47 14.44 -2.36
CA SER A 83 -20.16 14.08 -2.89
C SER A 83 -19.14 14.23 -1.76
N VAL A 84 -18.96 13.17 -0.97
CA VAL A 84 -17.64 12.94 -0.37
C VAL A 84 -16.73 12.74 -1.58
N GLU A 85 -16.10 13.82 -2.02
CA GLU A 85 -15.10 13.79 -3.06
C GLU A 85 -14.14 12.65 -2.71
N ARG A 86 -14.30 11.51 -3.41
CA ARG A 86 -13.14 10.72 -3.82
C ARG A 86 -12.26 11.78 -4.45
N ARG A 87 -11.32 12.33 -3.67
CA ARG A 87 -10.28 13.21 -4.18
C ARG A 87 -9.79 12.48 -5.41
N LYS A 88 -10.20 12.94 -6.59
CA LYS A 88 -9.56 12.54 -7.84
C LYS A 88 -8.16 13.04 -7.58
N ARG A 89 -7.27 12.17 -7.08
CA ARG A 89 -5.84 12.44 -7.12
C ARG A 89 -5.65 12.78 -8.58
N GLY A 90 -5.48 14.08 -8.88
CA GLY A 90 -5.48 14.59 -10.24
C GLY A 90 -4.59 13.67 -11.06
N SER A 91 -5.01 13.32 -12.27
CA SER A 91 -4.33 12.28 -13.03
C SER A 91 -2.85 12.61 -13.17
N PHE A 92 -2.04 11.93 -12.37
CA PHE A 92 -0.62 12.18 -12.16
C PHE A 92 0.10 11.06 -12.90
N GLY A 93 0.12 11.15 -14.23
CA GLY A 93 0.64 10.11 -15.13
C GLY A 93 -0.37 9.00 -15.42
N ARG A 94 0.13 7.84 -15.84
CA ARG A 94 -0.70 6.65 -16.13
C ARG A 94 -1.10 5.89 -14.86
N GLY A 95 -0.43 6.14 -13.74
CA GLY A 95 -0.61 5.40 -12.51
C GLY A 95 0.00 4.00 -12.60
N THR A 96 -0.68 3.01 -12.02
CA THR A 96 -0.23 1.63 -11.96
C THR A 96 -0.29 0.95 -13.34
N LEU A 97 0.84 0.44 -13.81
CA LEU A 97 0.95 -0.36 -15.03
C LEU A 97 0.99 -1.86 -14.76
N TYR A 98 1.57 -2.24 -13.61
CA TYR A 98 1.59 -3.61 -13.10
C TYR A 98 1.58 -3.57 -11.58
N GLN A 99 0.90 -4.51 -10.93
CA GLN A 99 0.93 -4.67 -9.49
C GLN A 99 0.70 -6.12 -9.09
N SER A 100 1.49 -6.62 -8.14
CA SER A 100 1.21 -7.86 -7.41
C SER A 100 1.33 -7.59 -5.91
N HIS A 101 0.38 -8.10 -5.14
CA HIS A 101 0.53 -8.18 -3.68
C HIS A 101 1.26 -9.45 -3.28
N ASP A 102 1.17 -10.50 -4.11
CA ASP A 102 1.81 -11.79 -3.85
C ASP A 102 3.27 -11.82 -4.30
N PRO A 103 4.12 -12.60 -3.60
CA PRO A 103 5.44 -12.97 -4.11
C PRO A 103 5.33 -13.50 -5.54
N LEU A 104 6.30 -13.16 -6.35
CA LEU A 104 6.35 -13.58 -7.74
C LEU A 104 6.77 -15.06 -7.83
N PRO A 105 6.44 -15.77 -8.93
CA PRO A 105 6.97 -17.10 -9.17
C PRO A 105 8.48 -17.20 -8.98
N THR A 106 8.97 -18.36 -8.54
CA THR A 106 10.40 -18.60 -8.27
C THR A 106 11.28 -18.25 -9.48
N ASP A 107 10.83 -18.61 -10.68
CA ASP A 107 11.43 -18.11 -11.92
C ASP A 107 10.83 -16.75 -12.27
N THR A 108 11.47 -15.68 -11.80
CA THR A 108 10.99 -14.31 -12.03
C THR A 108 11.13 -13.88 -13.50
N SER A 109 11.95 -14.55 -14.30
CA SER A 109 12.11 -14.27 -15.74
C SER A 109 10.78 -14.47 -16.50
N ILE A 110 9.93 -15.37 -16.02
CA ILE A 110 8.56 -15.58 -16.53
C ILE A 110 7.75 -14.29 -16.34
N THR A 111 7.77 -13.71 -15.14
CA THR A 111 7.07 -12.45 -14.84
C THR A 111 7.62 -11.30 -15.68
N VAL A 112 8.95 -11.23 -15.87
CA VAL A 112 9.57 -10.24 -16.75
C VAL A 112 9.02 -10.36 -18.18
N ARG A 113 9.08 -11.55 -18.76
CA ARG A 113 8.69 -11.81 -20.16
C ARG A 113 7.20 -11.64 -20.43
N GLU A 114 6.35 -12.01 -19.48
CA GLU A 114 4.90 -12.16 -19.68
C GLU A 114 4.06 -11.03 -19.06
N ARG A 115 4.66 -10.22 -18.18
CA ARG A 115 3.96 -9.13 -17.48
C ARG A 115 4.71 -7.81 -17.57
N ILE A 116 5.99 -7.76 -17.20
CA ILE A 116 6.72 -6.49 -17.14
C ILE A 116 7.06 -5.96 -18.53
N ALA A 117 7.69 -6.76 -19.40
CA ALA A 117 8.04 -6.33 -20.75
C ALA A 117 6.82 -5.87 -21.56
N PRO A 118 5.68 -6.60 -21.61
CA PRO A 118 4.46 -6.10 -22.23
C PRO A 118 3.97 -4.76 -21.65
N ALA A 119 4.04 -4.57 -20.33
CA ALA A 119 3.63 -3.31 -19.70
C ALA A 119 4.55 -2.14 -20.08
N LEU A 120 5.85 -2.39 -20.24
CA LEU A 120 6.82 -1.40 -20.72
C LEU A 120 6.60 -1.06 -22.20
N GLU A 121 6.30 -2.06 -23.03
CA GLU A 121 5.95 -1.88 -24.45
C GLU A 121 4.70 -1.00 -24.61
N GLU A 122 3.63 -1.31 -23.87
CA GLU A 122 2.39 -0.53 -23.88
C GLU A 122 2.61 0.90 -23.36
N PHE A 123 3.41 1.06 -22.29
CA PHE A 123 3.81 2.36 -21.81
C PHE A 123 4.58 3.16 -22.85
N TRP A 124 5.54 2.54 -23.52
CA TRP A 124 6.36 3.23 -24.51
C TRP A 124 5.53 3.68 -25.71
N ALA A 125 4.64 2.82 -26.21
CA ALA A 125 3.71 3.17 -27.28
C ALA A 125 2.81 4.35 -26.89
N TRP A 126 2.24 4.33 -25.67
CA TRP A 126 1.48 5.46 -25.14
C TRP A 126 2.34 6.73 -25.05
N ARG A 127 3.56 6.61 -24.56
CA ARG A 127 4.42 7.77 -24.31
C ARG A 127 4.84 8.47 -25.59
N GLN A 128 5.09 7.69 -26.65
CA GLN A 128 5.37 8.21 -27.99
C GLN A 128 4.19 9.01 -28.58
N ALA A 129 2.95 8.75 -28.15
CA ALA A 129 1.79 9.56 -28.50
C ALA A 129 1.65 10.86 -27.69
N GLN A 130 2.50 11.09 -26.68
CA GLN A 130 2.47 12.27 -25.80
C GLN A 130 3.73 13.15 -25.96
N THR A 131 4.46 13.04 -27.07
CA THR A 131 5.74 13.75 -27.32
C THR A 131 5.62 15.27 -27.27
N SER A 132 4.44 15.83 -27.56
CA SER A 132 4.19 17.27 -27.48
C SER A 132 3.98 17.80 -26.04
N ASP A 133 3.78 16.94 -25.04
CA ASP A 133 3.55 17.38 -23.66
C ASP A 133 4.89 17.63 -22.93
N ALA A 134 5.42 18.84 -23.07
CA ALA A 134 6.67 19.26 -22.45
C ALA A 134 6.62 19.22 -20.90
N ARG A 135 5.44 19.43 -20.29
CA ARG A 135 5.28 19.31 -18.83
C ARG A 135 5.36 17.87 -18.38
N LEU A 136 4.75 16.96 -19.12
CA LEU A 136 4.89 15.53 -18.85
C LEU A 136 6.35 15.12 -18.97
N GLN A 137 7.02 15.48 -20.07
CA GLN A 137 8.43 15.16 -20.31
C GLN A 137 9.34 15.58 -19.15
N THR A 138 9.15 16.77 -18.60
CA THR A 138 10.02 17.31 -17.54
C THR A 138 9.68 16.81 -16.13
N THR A 139 8.53 16.15 -15.94
CA THR A 139 8.05 15.75 -14.60
C THR A 139 7.78 14.26 -14.44
N GLU A 140 7.79 13.50 -15.53
CA GLU A 140 7.45 12.09 -15.51
C GLU A 140 8.56 11.21 -14.94
N VAL A 141 8.14 10.17 -14.22
CA VAL A 141 9.00 9.08 -13.77
C VAL A 141 8.20 7.78 -13.83
N LEU A 142 8.76 6.75 -14.47
CA LEU A 142 8.32 5.37 -14.35
C LEU A 142 9.20 4.67 -13.32
N GLN A 143 8.61 4.03 -12.32
CA GLN A 143 9.34 3.37 -11.23
C GLN A 143 8.89 1.92 -11.07
N LEU A 144 9.86 1.02 -10.91
CA LEU A 144 9.63 -0.31 -10.35
C LEU A 144 9.85 -0.21 -8.83
N LYS A 145 8.82 -0.55 -8.06
CA LYS A 145 8.84 -0.37 -6.61
C LYS A 145 8.43 -1.62 -5.86
N PHE A 146 9.02 -1.82 -4.68
CA PHE A 146 8.49 -2.67 -3.62
C PHE A 146 8.09 -1.81 -2.43
N GLU A 147 6.88 -2.02 -1.93
CA GLU A 147 6.35 -1.38 -0.72
C GLU A 147 6.01 -2.49 0.29
N PRO A 148 6.44 -2.38 1.55
CA PRO A 148 6.27 -3.44 2.53
C PRO A 148 4.86 -3.44 3.12
N MET A 149 4.63 -4.33 4.08
CA MET A 149 3.40 -4.32 4.87
C MET A 149 3.18 -2.94 5.50
N ILE A 150 1.93 -2.45 5.44
CA ILE A 150 1.50 -1.26 6.15
C ILE A 150 0.12 -1.46 6.78
N LEU A 151 0.01 -1.13 8.06
CA LEU A 151 -1.23 -1.11 8.83
C LEU A 151 -1.48 0.28 9.39
N HIS A 152 -2.72 0.76 9.32
CA HIS A 152 -3.16 1.93 10.09
C HIS A 152 -4.09 1.46 11.20
N VAL A 153 -3.64 1.56 12.45
CA VAL A 153 -4.37 1.10 13.62
C VAL A 153 -4.82 2.31 14.43
N LEU A 154 -6.12 2.44 14.67
CA LEU A 154 -6.66 3.42 15.59
C LEU A 154 -6.46 2.91 17.02
N CYS A 155 -5.88 3.75 17.86
CA CYS A 155 -5.57 3.46 19.25
C CYS A 155 -6.52 4.24 20.16
N ALA A 156 -6.92 3.63 21.27
CA ALA A 156 -7.80 4.28 22.26
C ALA A 156 -7.15 5.52 22.89
N ASP A 157 -5.85 5.45 23.17
CA ASP A 157 -5.05 6.49 23.80
C ASP A 157 -3.58 6.43 23.31
N PHE A 158 -2.74 7.31 23.87
CA PHE A 158 -1.32 7.36 23.53
C PHE A 158 -0.51 6.21 24.15
N GLU A 159 -0.95 5.63 25.26
CA GLU A 159 -0.27 4.50 25.90
C GLU A 159 -0.38 3.26 25.01
N ALA A 160 -1.60 2.93 24.57
CA ALA A 160 -1.87 1.91 23.58
C ALA A 160 -1.09 2.17 22.27
N ALA A 161 -1.05 3.41 21.79
CA ALA A 161 -0.28 3.73 20.58
C ALA A 161 1.23 3.54 20.77
N ALA A 162 1.79 3.93 21.92
CA ALA A 162 3.20 3.78 22.25
C ALA A 162 3.58 2.30 22.43
N GLU A 163 2.71 1.50 23.04
CA GLU A 163 2.86 0.05 23.06
C GLU A 163 2.91 -0.49 21.63
N LEU A 164 1.89 -0.27 20.81
CA LEU A 164 1.86 -0.80 19.45
C LEU A 164 3.09 -0.38 18.63
N LEU A 165 3.52 0.87 18.77
CA LEU A 165 4.75 1.37 18.15
C LEU A 165 5.98 0.56 18.61
N LYS A 166 6.11 0.28 19.91
CA LYS A 166 7.18 -0.55 20.46
C LYS A 166 7.16 -1.97 19.86
N CYS A 167 5.98 -2.59 19.70
CA CYS A 167 5.88 -3.91 19.01
C CYS A 167 6.45 -3.79 17.59
N GLY A 168 6.10 -2.72 16.89
CA GLY A 168 6.60 -2.44 15.55
C GLY A 168 8.13 -2.33 15.52
N SER A 169 8.71 -1.50 16.39
CA SER A 169 10.17 -1.33 16.47
C SER A 169 10.90 -2.63 16.78
N GLU A 170 10.43 -3.42 17.75
CA GLU A 170 11.05 -4.68 18.18
C GLU A 170 10.93 -5.81 17.12
N SER A 171 9.99 -5.71 16.20
CA SER A 171 9.75 -6.69 15.12
C SER A 171 10.34 -6.29 13.75
N GLY A 172 11.07 -5.17 13.67
CA GLY A 172 11.65 -4.67 12.43
C GLY A 172 10.72 -3.78 11.59
N GLN A 173 9.55 -3.41 12.12
CA GLN A 173 8.66 -2.39 11.57
C GLN A 173 9.13 -0.99 12.02
N MET A 174 10.38 -0.64 11.71
CA MET A 174 11.06 0.54 12.29
C MET A 174 10.58 1.88 11.70
N ASN A 175 9.87 1.88 10.58
CA ASN A 175 9.28 3.08 9.98
C ASN A 175 7.86 3.35 10.53
N SER A 176 7.49 2.69 11.62
CA SER A 176 6.23 2.91 12.31
C SER A 176 6.19 4.28 12.99
N GLY A 177 4.99 4.85 13.14
CA GLY A 177 4.83 6.17 13.75
C GLY A 177 3.41 6.45 14.21
N ILE A 178 3.26 7.40 15.14
CA ILE A 178 1.97 7.79 15.70
C ILE A 178 1.55 9.13 15.09
N VAL A 179 0.36 9.15 14.50
CA VAL A 179 -0.28 10.36 14.00
C VAL A 179 -1.50 10.65 14.86
N SER A 180 -1.49 11.83 15.50
CA SER A 180 -2.64 12.35 16.24
C SER A 180 -3.08 13.66 15.58
N CYS A 181 -4.23 13.64 14.92
CA CYS A 181 -4.82 14.86 14.33
C CYS A 181 -6.08 15.27 15.11
N SER A 182 -6.27 16.57 15.29
CA SER A 182 -7.45 17.18 15.93
C SER A 182 -8.75 17.08 15.12
N ARG A 183 -8.86 16.14 14.17
CA ARG A 183 -10.15 15.84 13.49
C ARG A 183 -11.18 15.16 14.42
N GLY A 184 -11.04 15.36 15.72
CA GLY A 184 -11.98 15.02 16.79
C GLY A 184 -11.91 16.10 17.88
N THR A 185 -12.87 16.12 18.80
CA THR A 185 -12.85 17.05 19.95
C THR A 185 -11.59 16.81 20.79
N THR A 186 -11.15 17.78 21.60
CA THR A 186 -10.00 17.62 22.50
C THR A 186 -10.16 16.38 23.40
N ALA A 187 -11.40 16.00 23.73
CA ALA A 187 -11.77 14.81 24.49
C ALA A 187 -11.75 13.50 23.69
N HIS A 188 -11.84 13.54 22.35
CA HIS A 188 -11.90 12.36 21.47
C HIS A 188 -10.94 12.50 20.28
N ARG A 189 -9.65 12.66 20.58
CA ARG A 189 -8.61 12.73 19.54
C ARG A 189 -8.51 11.39 18.81
N LYS A 190 -8.39 11.45 17.48
CA LYS A 190 -8.09 10.26 16.68
C LYS A 190 -6.58 10.00 16.73
N ILE A 191 -6.18 8.98 17.47
CA ILE A 191 -4.79 8.52 17.55
C ILE A 191 -4.65 7.32 16.61
N THR A 192 -3.73 7.41 15.65
CA THR A 192 -3.46 6.35 14.68
C THR A 192 -2.00 5.95 14.76
N CYS A 193 -1.71 4.70 15.06
CA CYS A 193 -0.39 4.12 14.90
C CYS A 193 -0.29 3.49 13.50
N CYS A 194 0.66 3.97 12.71
CA CYS A 194 1.04 3.38 11.43
C CYS A 194 2.14 2.35 11.69
N VAL A 195 1.95 1.09 11.27
CA VAL A 195 2.95 0.03 11.43
C VAL A 195 3.51 -0.35 10.06
N THR A 196 4.80 -0.17 9.85
CA THR A 196 5.48 -0.51 8.58
C THR A 196 7.01 -0.60 8.74
N SER A 197 7.70 -1.17 7.75
CA SER A 197 9.16 -1.39 7.76
C SER A 197 9.89 -0.54 6.72
N PRO A 198 11.23 -0.42 6.80
CA PRO A 198 12.04 0.26 5.78
C PRO A 198 12.34 -0.60 4.53
N LEU A 199 11.81 -1.82 4.41
CA LEU A 199 12.06 -2.66 3.24
C LEU A 199 11.48 -1.96 2.00
N CYS A 200 12.34 -1.56 1.07
CA CYS A 200 11.90 -0.89 -0.14
C CYS A 200 12.84 -1.16 -1.30
N VAL A 201 12.25 -1.15 -2.49
CA VAL A 201 12.92 -0.97 -3.78
C VAL A 201 12.22 0.20 -4.44
N ASP A 202 12.96 1.13 -5.01
CA ASP A 202 12.42 2.20 -5.84
C ASP A 202 13.41 2.51 -6.96
N VAL A 203 13.20 1.87 -8.11
CA VAL A 203 14.10 1.94 -9.27
C VAL A 203 13.42 2.77 -10.35
N PRO A 204 13.92 3.98 -10.65
CA PRO A 204 13.47 4.71 -11.83
C PRO A 204 13.94 3.95 -13.09
N LEU A 205 13.01 3.72 -14.01
CA LEU A 205 13.27 3.06 -15.30
C LEU A 205 13.22 4.06 -16.46
N PHE A 206 12.45 5.14 -16.31
CA PHE A 206 12.24 6.13 -17.37
C PHE A 206 11.96 7.50 -16.76
N ALA A 207 12.59 8.54 -17.32
CA ALA A 207 12.34 9.94 -17.03
C ALA A 207 12.86 10.80 -18.19
N HIS A 208 12.28 11.97 -18.42
CA HIS A 208 12.73 12.92 -19.45
C HIS A 208 12.83 12.32 -20.87
N ASP A 209 11.83 11.53 -21.27
CA ASP A 209 11.83 10.80 -22.54
C ASP A 209 13.02 9.85 -22.75
N ALA A 210 13.70 9.45 -21.66
CA ALA A 210 14.87 8.60 -21.70
C ALA A 210 14.71 7.39 -20.77
N TRP A 211 15.14 6.24 -21.27
CA TRP A 211 15.21 5.00 -20.51
C TRP A 211 16.53 4.92 -19.74
N CYS A 212 16.48 4.50 -18.47
CA CYS A 212 17.68 4.27 -17.66
C CYS A 212 18.51 3.08 -18.17
N VAL A 213 17.86 2.12 -18.84
CA VAL A 213 18.50 0.99 -19.51
C VAL A 213 18.33 1.17 -21.02
N SER A 214 19.43 1.05 -21.77
CA SER A 214 19.47 1.26 -23.22
C SER A 214 19.95 0.00 -23.94
N PRO A 215 19.47 -0.29 -25.18
CA PRO A 215 18.42 0.42 -25.92
C PRO A 215 17.03 0.13 -25.36
N ALA A 216 16.00 0.86 -25.81
CA ALA A 216 14.59 0.62 -25.49
C ALA A 216 14.02 -0.67 -26.14
N ASN A 217 14.73 -1.78 -25.95
CA ASN A 217 14.32 -3.13 -26.35
C ASN A 217 14.10 -3.95 -25.07
N PHE A 218 12.89 -3.91 -24.54
CA PHE A 218 12.53 -4.51 -23.24
C PHE A 218 12.64 -6.03 -23.20
N ARG A 219 12.91 -6.68 -24.34
CA ARG A 219 13.13 -8.12 -24.49
C ARG A 219 14.58 -8.49 -24.74
N SER A 220 15.50 -7.52 -24.74
CA SER A 220 16.93 -7.81 -24.86
C SER A 220 17.48 -8.47 -23.59
N ASP A 221 18.61 -9.15 -23.71
CA ASP A 221 19.28 -9.81 -22.58
C ASP A 221 19.62 -8.84 -21.45
N VAL A 222 19.97 -7.59 -21.78
CA VAL A 222 20.28 -6.54 -20.79
C VAL A 222 19.06 -6.22 -19.94
N TRP A 223 17.90 -6.00 -20.58
CA TRP A 223 16.65 -5.73 -19.87
C TRP A 223 16.16 -6.95 -19.09
N ALA A 224 16.20 -8.13 -19.72
CA ALA A 224 15.81 -9.38 -19.09
C ALA A 224 16.64 -9.65 -17.83
N THR A 225 17.97 -9.51 -17.91
CA THR A 225 18.88 -9.71 -16.78
C THR A 225 18.62 -8.71 -15.66
N PHE A 226 18.54 -7.41 -15.99
CA PHE A 226 18.35 -6.35 -15.00
C PHE A 226 17.00 -6.48 -14.27
N LEU A 227 15.92 -6.70 -15.01
CA LEU A 227 14.59 -6.84 -14.44
C LEU A 227 14.46 -8.14 -13.64
N THR A 228 14.99 -9.26 -14.13
CA THR A 228 14.96 -10.56 -13.40
C THR A 228 15.68 -10.41 -12.06
N ALA A 229 16.91 -9.90 -12.06
CA ALA A 229 17.66 -9.67 -10.81
C ALA A 229 16.93 -8.71 -9.84
N SER A 230 16.27 -7.67 -10.38
CA SER A 230 15.46 -6.75 -9.58
C SER A 230 14.25 -7.45 -8.95
N LEU A 231 13.53 -8.29 -9.71
CA LEU A 231 12.38 -9.05 -9.24
C LEU A 231 12.78 -10.16 -8.25
N ASP A 232 13.93 -10.80 -8.45
CA ASP A 232 14.50 -11.76 -7.49
C ASP A 232 14.79 -11.09 -6.15
N HIS A 233 15.39 -9.90 -6.17
CA HIS A 233 15.60 -9.12 -4.95
C HIS A 233 14.28 -8.72 -4.29
N ILE A 234 13.27 -8.32 -5.07
CA ILE A 234 11.93 -8.05 -4.57
C ILE A 234 11.30 -9.29 -3.90
N ASN A 235 11.49 -10.49 -4.47
CA ASN A 235 11.05 -11.73 -3.84
C ASN A 235 11.75 -11.99 -2.50
N ALA A 236 13.04 -11.67 -2.38
CA ALA A 236 13.74 -11.71 -1.10
C ALA A 236 13.14 -10.71 -0.09
N LEU A 237 12.73 -9.52 -0.54
CA LEU A 237 12.05 -8.53 0.31
C LEU A 237 10.64 -8.97 0.71
N PHE A 238 9.89 -9.65 -0.15
CA PHE A 238 8.62 -10.28 0.24
C PHE A 238 8.82 -11.28 1.37
N ALA A 239 9.85 -12.13 1.29
CA ALA A 239 10.17 -13.12 2.33
C ALA A 239 10.60 -12.46 3.65
N GLU A 240 11.44 -11.43 3.60
CA GLU A 240 11.82 -10.67 4.79
C GLU A 240 10.63 -9.89 5.39
N ASN A 241 9.75 -9.35 4.55
CA ASN A 241 8.51 -8.69 4.97
C ASN A 241 7.58 -9.66 5.71
N ALA A 242 7.42 -10.89 5.22
CA ALA A 242 6.68 -11.95 5.91
C ALA A 242 7.35 -12.35 7.24
N THR A 243 8.69 -12.41 7.29
CA THR A 243 9.45 -12.70 8.51
C THR A 243 9.23 -11.62 9.58
N ARG A 244 9.29 -10.34 9.21
CA ARG A 244 9.02 -9.22 10.12
C ARG A 244 7.57 -9.17 10.58
N ARG A 245 6.63 -9.51 9.70
CA ARG A 245 5.21 -9.66 10.06
C ARG A 245 5.01 -10.74 11.13
N LYS A 246 5.62 -11.91 10.95
CA LYS A 246 5.57 -12.98 11.97
C LYS A 246 6.19 -12.56 13.30
N ARG A 247 7.32 -11.83 13.28
CA ARG A 247 7.90 -11.27 14.52
C ARG A 247 6.95 -10.28 15.18
N PHE A 248 6.25 -9.46 14.40
CA PHE A 248 5.28 -8.50 14.92
C PHE A 248 4.09 -9.19 15.58
N GLU A 249 3.56 -10.25 14.98
CA GLU A 249 2.53 -11.12 15.58
C GLU A 249 3.00 -11.68 16.92
N LEU A 250 4.22 -12.22 16.99
CA LEU A 250 4.80 -12.74 18.23
C LEU A 250 4.92 -11.67 19.33
N GLU A 251 5.35 -10.45 18.97
CA GLU A 251 5.40 -9.33 19.92
C GLU A 251 4.02 -8.92 20.44
N LEU A 252 2.99 -8.97 19.59
CA LEU A 252 1.61 -8.73 20.03
C LEU A 252 1.13 -9.83 20.99
N HIS A 253 1.37 -11.10 20.67
CA HIS A 253 1.04 -12.23 21.55
C HIS A 253 1.71 -12.12 22.93
N ALA A 254 3.01 -11.80 22.95
CA ALA A 254 3.76 -11.65 24.19
C ALA A 254 3.17 -10.57 25.11
N ARG A 255 2.52 -9.54 24.56
CA ARG A 255 1.90 -8.47 25.34
C ARG A 255 0.48 -8.76 25.78
N ALA A 256 -0.33 -9.42 24.94
CA ALA A 256 -1.63 -9.92 25.35
C ALA A 256 -1.51 -10.85 26.58
N GLY A 257 -0.51 -11.74 26.58
CA GLY A 257 -0.22 -12.61 27.72
C GLY A 257 0.19 -11.87 29.00
N LYS A 258 1.00 -10.81 28.88
CA LYS A 258 1.40 -9.96 30.02
C LYS A 258 0.22 -9.21 30.62
N ALA A 259 -0.65 -8.65 29.78
CA ALA A 259 -1.85 -7.94 30.23
C ALA A 259 -2.82 -8.89 30.97
N ALA A 260 -3.05 -10.09 30.43
CA ALA A 260 -3.87 -11.10 31.09
C ALA A 260 -3.30 -11.55 32.45
N ALA A 261 -1.98 -11.77 32.53
CA ALA A 261 -1.31 -12.15 33.78
C ALA A 261 -1.36 -11.03 34.84
N GLN A 262 -1.27 -9.76 34.43
CA GLN A 262 -1.40 -8.61 35.31
C GLN A 262 -2.82 -8.47 35.87
N GLN A 263 -3.85 -8.69 35.05
CA GLN A 263 -5.25 -8.69 35.48
C GLN A 263 -5.53 -9.80 36.51
N GLN A 264 -4.98 -11.00 36.30
CA GLN A 264 -5.12 -12.12 37.25
C GLN A 264 -4.42 -11.85 38.59
N ARG A 265 -3.25 -11.19 38.59
CA ARG A 265 -2.54 -10.83 39.83
C ARG A 265 -3.18 -9.65 40.57
N GLY A 266 -3.79 -8.70 39.85
CA GLY A 266 -4.49 -7.56 40.44
C GLY A 266 -5.84 -7.92 41.08
N GLY A 267 -6.48 -9.00 40.61
CA GLY A 267 -7.77 -9.47 41.13
C GLY A 267 -7.72 -10.29 42.42
N ILE A 268 -6.54 -10.58 42.99
CA ILE A 268 -6.39 -11.29 44.28
C ILE A 268 -6.18 -10.28 45.42
N ARG A 269 -6.95 -9.19 45.40
CA ARG A 269 -7.09 -8.26 46.52
C ARG A 269 -8.56 -7.92 46.67
N ASP A 270 -9.28 -8.83 47.31
CA ASP A 270 -10.37 -8.57 48.25
C ASP A 270 -10.64 -9.86 49.05
#